data_AF-A0A1F6QHP5-F1
#
_entry.id   AF-A0A1F6QHP5-F1
#
_cell.length_a   1.000
_cell.length_b   1.000
_cell.length_c   1.000
_cell.angle_alpha   90.00
_cell.angle_beta   90.00
_cell.angle_gamma   90.00
#
_symmetry.space_group_name_H-M   'P 1'
#
loop_
_entity.id
_entity.type
_entity.pdbx_description
1 polymer ?
#
loop_
_entity_poly.entity_id
_entity_poly.type
_entity_poly.pdbx_seq_one_letter_code
_entity_poly.pdbx_strand_id
1 'polypeptide(L)'
;MIELSKNTNELTEIVPALVQLRHLSGESVYISDPEGNKIEIKTTAEGTKIVFTKDEEGRSLAIEERANGTKLYHISKDSTGLPSSHEVREDKTEIIYFYNQEGYLKHFVELRPNGNRISTVMGKEGSIYSIDQKQIGGIIFQAWIPENNEIKEGLVWLHPDGEVSTHGHKEVILELLNKFHRFLDGVRVNV
;
A
#
# COMPACT_ATOMS: atom_id res chain seq x y z
N MET A 1 -12.05 10.67 36.09
CA MET A 1 -10.93 11.61 36.32
C MET A 1 -9.79 11.10 35.47
N ILE A 2 -9.42 11.81 34.41
CA ILE A 2 -8.36 11.38 33.49
C ILE A 2 -7.09 12.11 33.93
N GLU A 3 -6.11 11.37 34.47
CA GLU A 3 -4.82 11.92 34.89
C GLU A 3 -3.92 12.12 33.67
N LEU A 4 -3.51 13.36 33.41
CA LEU A 4 -2.53 13.70 32.40
C LEU A 4 -1.14 13.74 33.05
N SER A 5 -0.33 12.70 32.84
CA SER A 5 1.05 12.69 33.33
C SER A 5 2.04 13.14 32.24
N LYS A 6 2.79 14.21 32.51
CA LYS A 6 4.04 14.53 31.80
C LYS A 6 5.15 13.71 32.48
N ASN A 7 5.40 12.50 32.01
CA ASN A 7 6.63 11.78 32.36
C ASN A 7 7.05 10.82 31.25
N THR A 8 8.35 10.82 31.00
CA THR A 8 9.08 10.07 29.98
C THR A 8 9.05 8.55 30.19
N ASN A 9 8.90 7.80 29.08
CA ASN A 9 9.29 6.39 28.81
C ASN A 9 8.20 5.31 29.07
N GLU A 10 7.45 4.73 28.12
CA GLU A 10 7.50 4.66 26.64
C GLU A 10 6.11 4.34 26.03
N LEU A 11 5.79 4.98 24.91
CA LEU A 11 5.40 4.38 23.63
C LEU A 11 6.12 5.18 22.53
N THR A 12 6.05 4.74 21.28
CA THR A 12 7.00 4.99 20.17
C THR A 12 8.13 3.95 20.17
N GLU A 13 7.95 2.87 19.41
CA GLU A 13 8.87 2.61 18.30
C GLU A 13 8.13 1.90 17.16
N ILE A 14 8.23 2.46 15.95
CA ILE A 14 7.95 1.72 14.72
C ILE A 14 9.16 1.91 13.81
N VAL A 15 10.14 1.00 13.89
CA VAL A 15 11.06 0.77 12.77
C VAL A 15 11.64 -0.64 12.80
N PRO A 16 12.02 -1.21 11.64
CA PRO A 16 13.46 -1.52 11.56
C PRO A 16 14.23 -0.65 10.56
N ALA A 17 13.65 -0.30 9.41
CA ALA A 17 14.21 0.71 8.49
C ALA A 17 13.16 1.41 7.58
N LEU A 18 11.85 1.11 7.76
CA LEU A 18 10.92 0.98 6.63
C LEU A 18 9.68 1.85 6.71
N VAL A 19 9.07 1.91 7.89
CA VAL A 19 8.00 2.86 8.16
C VAL A 19 8.67 4.16 8.60
N GLN A 20 9.05 5.00 7.64
CA GLN A 20 9.72 6.27 7.92
C GLN A 20 8.70 7.31 8.42
N LEU A 21 8.33 7.24 9.70
CA LEU A 21 7.69 8.36 10.40
C LEU A 21 8.73 9.46 10.76
N ARG A 22 9.60 9.80 9.81
CA ARG A 22 10.75 10.72 10.02
C ARG A 22 10.34 12.18 10.23
N HIS A 23 9.06 12.49 10.03
CA HIS A 23 8.48 13.84 10.15
C HIS A 23 7.86 14.09 11.55
N LEU A 24 8.07 13.19 12.52
CA LEU A 24 7.50 13.27 13.86
C LEU A 24 8.20 14.31 14.76
N SER A 25 7.89 15.59 14.59
CA SER A 25 8.20 16.65 15.57
C SER A 25 6.92 17.06 16.31
N GLY A 26 6.93 17.08 17.65
CA GLY A 26 5.75 17.46 18.46
C GLY A 26 5.74 16.87 19.87
N GLU A 27 4.92 17.45 20.75
CA GLU A 27 4.67 16.92 22.10
C GLU A 27 3.77 15.67 22.02
N SER A 28 4.05 14.70 22.88
CA SER A 28 3.23 13.49 23.04
C SER A 28 2.30 13.61 24.24
N VAL A 29 1.09 13.09 24.10
CA VAL A 29 0.09 12.92 25.17
C VAL A 29 -0.16 11.42 25.33
N TYR A 30 -0.26 10.94 26.57
CA TYR A 30 -0.50 9.53 26.86
C TYR A 30 -1.85 9.35 27.55
N ILE A 31 -2.58 8.31 27.14
CA ILE A 31 -3.80 7.83 27.80
C ILE A 31 -3.72 6.30 27.97
N SER A 32 -4.55 5.74 28.83
CA SER A 32 -4.74 4.29 28.93
C SER A 32 -6.18 3.93 28.57
N ASP A 33 -6.37 2.83 27.85
CA ASP A 33 -7.70 2.27 27.62
C ASP A 33 -8.24 1.54 28.88
N PRO A 34 -9.50 1.08 28.90
CA PRO A 34 -10.07 0.36 30.04
C PRO A 34 -9.38 -0.95 30.40
N GLU A 35 -8.61 -1.53 29.47
CA GLU A 35 -7.84 -2.76 29.65
C GLU A 35 -6.42 -2.48 30.17
N GLY A 36 -6.04 -1.20 30.27
CA GLY A 36 -4.73 -0.74 30.74
C GLY A 36 -3.69 -0.62 29.63
N ASN A 37 -4.05 -0.80 28.35
CA ASN A 37 -3.15 -0.58 27.25
C ASN A 37 -2.84 0.91 27.11
N LYS A 38 -1.55 1.24 27.00
CA LYS A 38 -1.11 2.61 26.76
C LYS A 38 -1.39 3.01 25.31
N ILE A 39 -1.83 4.25 25.14
CA ILE A 39 -2.03 4.89 23.86
C ILE A 39 -1.24 6.20 23.90
N GLU A 40 -0.36 6.38 22.93
CA GLU A 40 0.34 7.65 22.72
C GLU A 40 -0.34 8.41 21.59
N ILE A 41 -0.56 9.71 21.77
CA ILE A 41 -1.10 10.61 20.77
C ILE A 41 -0.08 11.72 20.54
N LYS A 42 0.34 11.89 19.30
CA LYS A 42 1.29 12.92 18.88
C LYS A 42 0.67 13.76 17.76
N THR A 43 0.85 15.07 17.82
CA THR A 43 0.45 15.96 16.72
C THR A 43 1.70 16.57 16.11
N THR A 44 1.85 16.44 14.79
CA THR A 44 3.00 17.00 14.07
C THR A 44 2.86 18.51 13.92
N ALA A 45 3.96 19.20 13.58
CA ALA A 45 3.92 20.64 13.27
C ALA A 45 2.95 21.01 12.13
N GLU A 46 2.66 20.05 11.24
CA GLU A 46 1.73 20.20 10.11
C GLU A 46 0.27 19.94 10.49
N GLY A 47 0.00 19.59 11.76
CA GLY A 47 -1.34 19.30 12.26
C GLY A 47 -1.80 17.86 12.06
N THR A 48 -0.96 16.99 11.51
CA THR A 48 -1.23 15.55 11.40
C THR A 48 -1.28 14.92 12.78
N LYS A 49 -2.35 14.19 13.08
CA LYS A 49 -2.50 13.48 14.35
C LYS A 49 -2.05 12.05 14.19
N ILE A 50 -1.26 11.55 15.11
CA ILE A 50 -0.68 10.22 15.06
C ILE A 50 -0.96 9.54 16.39
N VAL A 51 -1.55 8.36 16.33
CA VAL A 51 -1.87 7.54 17.50
C VAL A 51 -1.02 6.28 17.46
N PHE A 52 -0.23 6.01 18.49
CA PHE A 52 0.48 4.75 18.67
C PHE A 52 -0.24 3.89 19.71
N THR A 53 -0.46 2.64 19.36
CA THR A 53 -1.14 1.66 20.21
C THR A 53 -0.69 0.24 19.85
N LYS A 54 -1.33 -0.75 20.45
CA LYS A 54 -1.21 -2.16 20.09
C LYS A 54 -2.57 -2.71 19.68
N ASP A 55 -2.59 -3.66 18.75
CA ASP A 55 -3.80 -4.40 18.44
C ASP A 55 -4.03 -5.55 19.44
N GLU A 56 -5.12 -6.31 19.24
CA GLU A 56 -5.51 -7.45 20.08
C GLU A 56 -4.46 -8.56 20.14
N GLU A 57 -3.58 -8.66 19.14
CA GLU A 57 -2.46 -9.60 19.08
C GLU A 57 -1.18 -9.02 19.70
N GLY A 58 -1.24 -7.80 20.24
CA GLY A 58 -0.13 -7.09 20.86
C GLY A 58 0.85 -6.45 19.87
N ARG A 59 0.51 -6.39 18.57
CA ARG A 59 1.35 -5.81 17.52
C ARG A 59 1.28 -4.30 17.56
N SER A 60 2.43 -3.64 17.44
CA SER A 60 2.49 -2.17 17.39
C SER A 60 1.80 -1.65 16.13
N LEU A 61 0.93 -0.66 16.32
CA LEU A 61 0.16 0.05 15.31
C LEU A 61 0.41 1.56 15.46
N ALA A 62 0.66 2.26 14.36
CA ALA A 62 0.45 3.70 14.29
C ALA A 62 -0.70 4.04 13.37
N ILE A 63 -1.48 5.05 13.74
CA ILE A 63 -2.60 5.56 12.96
C ILE A 63 -2.34 7.04 12.72
N GLU A 64 -2.03 7.42 11.50
CA GLU A 64 -1.87 8.79 11.04
C GLU A 64 -3.20 9.29 10.45
N GLU A 65 -3.72 10.40 10.96
CA GLU A 65 -4.85 11.11 10.40
C GLU A 65 -4.38 12.46 9.84
N ARG A 66 -4.47 12.59 8.52
CA ARG A 66 -4.09 13.79 7.78
C ARG A 66 -5.24 14.79 7.72
N ALA A 67 -4.89 16.06 7.47
CA ALA A 67 -5.87 17.15 7.39
C ALA A 67 -6.95 16.97 6.30
N ASN A 68 -6.63 16.21 5.24
CA ASN A 68 -7.56 15.88 4.15
C ASN A 68 -8.47 14.68 4.46
N GLY A 69 -8.51 14.20 5.72
CA GLY A 69 -9.32 13.05 6.12
C GLY A 69 -8.75 11.68 5.73
N THR A 70 -7.59 11.62 5.05
CA THR A 70 -6.87 10.37 4.82
C THR A 70 -6.37 9.79 6.14
N LYS A 71 -6.60 8.50 6.36
CA LYS A 71 -6.06 7.72 7.47
C LYS A 71 -5.03 6.72 6.98
N LEU A 72 -3.89 6.62 7.64
CA LEU A 72 -2.83 5.69 7.32
C LEU A 72 -2.50 4.86 8.56
N TYR A 73 -2.70 3.55 8.43
CA TYR A 73 -2.45 2.57 9.47
C TYR A 73 -1.12 1.89 9.16
N HIS A 74 -0.16 1.97 10.07
CA HIS A 74 1.14 1.33 9.95
C HIS A 74 1.23 0.16 10.90
N ILE A 75 1.40 -1.03 10.35
CA ILE A 75 1.44 -2.27 11.10
C ILE A 75 2.89 -2.77 11.11
N SER A 76 3.42 -2.96 12.31
CA SER A 76 4.80 -3.42 12.48
C SER A 76 5.08 -4.78 11.82
N LYS A 77 4.11 -5.70 11.88
CA LYS A 77 4.14 -7.02 11.24
C LYS A 77 2.73 -7.48 10.83
N ASP A 78 2.54 -7.84 9.57
CA ASP A 78 1.33 -8.49 9.06
C ASP A 78 1.34 -10.00 9.37
N SER A 79 0.36 -10.74 8.82
CA SER A 79 0.28 -12.20 8.97
C SER A 79 1.48 -12.97 8.38
N THR A 80 2.29 -12.33 7.55
CA THR A 80 3.54 -12.89 7.00
C THR A 80 4.78 -12.53 7.82
N GLY A 81 4.60 -11.73 8.89
CA GLY A 81 5.67 -11.25 9.75
C GLY A 81 6.42 -10.03 9.21
N LEU A 82 5.95 -9.42 8.12
CA LEU A 82 6.58 -8.27 7.46
C LEU A 82 5.79 -6.98 7.73
N PRO A 83 6.43 -5.81 7.71
CA PRO A 83 5.70 -4.56 7.88
C PRO A 83 4.70 -4.39 6.73
N SER A 84 3.58 -3.72 7.05
CA SER A 84 2.56 -3.33 6.06
C SER A 84 1.95 -1.99 6.45
N SER A 85 1.34 -1.33 5.47
CA SER A 85 0.56 -0.11 5.73
C SER A 85 -0.80 -0.21 5.02
N HIS A 86 -1.82 0.41 5.60
CA HIS A 86 -3.14 0.53 5.00
C HIS A 86 -3.56 2.01 4.99
N GLU A 87 -3.77 2.57 3.81
CA GLU A 87 -4.28 3.93 3.61
C GLU A 87 -5.77 3.88 3.28
N VAL A 88 -6.58 4.67 3.97
CA VAL A 88 -7.99 4.91 3.66
C VAL A 88 -8.15 6.38 3.34
N ARG A 89 -8.44 6.68 2.08
CA ARG A 89 -8.65 8.06 1.61
C ARG A 89 -10.07 8.54 1.92
N GLU A 90 -10.26 9.86 1.84
CA GLU A 90 -11.57 10.49 2.08
C GLU A 90 -12.66 9.96 1.14
N ASP A 91 -12.29 9.74 -0.13
CA ASP A 91 -13.15 9.18 -1.17
C ASP A 91 -13.49 7.69 -0.97
N LYS A 92 -12.98 7.06 0.10
CA LYS A 92 -13.10 5.62 0.42
C LYS A 92 -12.24 4.71 -0.45
N THR A 93 -11.28 5.25 -1.20
CA THR A 93 -10.23 4.42 -1.80
C THR A 93 -9.33 3.86 -0.70
N GLU A 94 -9.14 2.55 -0.69
CA GLU A 94 -8.26 1.84 0.24
C GLU A 94 -6.98 1.38 -0.48
N ILE A 95 -5.81 1.59 0.11
CA ILE A 95 -4.53 1.12 -0.44
C ILE A 95 -3.77 0.34 0.62
N ILE A 96 -3.45 -0.92 0.30
CA ILE A 96 -2.68 -1.80 1.18
C ILE A 96 -1.28 -1.97 0.60
N TYR A 97 -0.27 -1.58 1.36
CA TYR A 97 1.14 -1.61 0.99
C TYR A 97 1.86 -2.77 1.67
N PHE A 98 2.57 -3.57 0.88
CA PHE A 98 3.36 -4.71 1.31
C PHE A 98 4.85 -4.48 1.01
N TYR A 99 5.68 -4.66 2.03
CA TYR A 99 7.11 -4.40 1.95
C TYR A 99 7.90 -5.72 1.99
N ASN A 100 9.12 -5.74 1.46
CA ASN A 100 10.02 -6.89 1.58
C ASN A 100 10.77 -6.91 2.94
N GLN A 101 11.71 -7.84 3.13
CA GLN A 101 12.49 -7.96 4.38
C GLN A 101 13.43 -6.76 4.57
N GLU A 102 13.92 -6.20 3.47
CA GLU A 102 14.70 -4.97 3.40
C GLU A 102 13.82 -3.71 3.34
N GLY A 103 12.49 -3.91 3.51
CA GLY A 103 11.29 -3.07 3.35
C GLY A 103 11.24 -1.98 2.30
N TYR A 104 11.87 -2.21 1.19
CA TYR A 104 11.38 -1.61 -0.03
C TYR A 104 9.94 -2.06 -0.30
N LEU A 105 9.13 -1.14 -0.82
CA LEU A 105 7.78 -1.45 -1.28
C LEU A 105 7.88 -2.54 -2.36
N LYS A 106 7.23 -3.67 -2.12
CA LYS A 106 7.25 -4.82 -3.02
C LYS A 106 5.98 -4.91 -3.85
N HIS A 107 4.85 -4.59 -3.23
CA HIS A 107 3.53 -4.75 -3.82
C HIS A 107 2.55 -3.83 -3.10
N PHE A 108 1.57 -3.29 -3.80
CA PHE A 108 0.40 -2.70 -3.17
C PHE A 108 -0.88 -3.03 -3.92
N VAL A 109 -1.99 -2.97 -3.21
CA VAL A 109 -3.33 -3.18 -3.75
C VAL A 109 -4.16 -1.94 -3.47
N GLU A 110 -4.73 -1.35 -4.51
CA GLU A 110 -5.70 -0.27 -4.43
C GLU A 110 -7.12 -0.84 -4.67
N LEU A 111 -8.03 -0.60 -3.74
CA LEU A 111 -9.44 -0.91 -3.82
C LEU A 111 -10.21 0.40 -3.95
N ARG A 112 -10.88 0.58 -5.09
CA ARG A 112 -11.65 1.79 -5.37
C ARG A 112 -13.10 1.62 -4.92
N PRO A 113 -13.78 2.72 -4.53
CA PRO A 113 -15.20 2.69 -4.14
C PRO A 113 -16.12 2.15 -5.23
N ASN A 114 -15.73 2.29 -6.49
CA ASN A 114 -16.44 1.74 -7.65
C ASN A 114 -16.17 0.24 -7.88
N GLY A 115 -15.62 -0.47 -6.89
CA GLY A 115 -15.36 -1.92 -6.95
C GLY A 115 -14.16 -2.32 -7.79
N ASN A 116 -13.46 -1.39 -8.45
CA ASN A 116 -12.23 -1.72 -9.18
C ASN A 116 -11.12 -2.07 -8.19
N ARG A 117 -10.28 -3.02 -8.60
CA ARG A 117 -9.13 -3.46 -7.82
C ARG A 117 -7.88 -3.39 -8.67
N ILE A 118 -6.89 -2.65 -8.21
CA ILE A 118 -5.59 -2.54 -8.88
C ILE A 118 -4.53 -3.18 -8.00
N SER A 119 -3.76 -4.11 -8.55
CA SER A 119 -2.64 -4.76 -7.87
C SER A 119 -1.35 -4.40 -8.59
N THR A 120 -0.44 -3.69 -7.92
CA THR A 120 0.81 -3.20 -8.51
C THR A 120 2.01 -3.81 -7.81
N VAL A 121 2.85 -4.52 -8.55
CA VAL A 121 4.03 -5.22 -8.07
C VAL A 121 5.29 -4.50 -8.57
N MET A 122 6.20 -4.23 -7.64
CA MET A 122 7.54 -3.74 -7.95
C MET A 122 8.41 -4.94 -8.34
N GLY A 123 8.87 -4.95 -9.57
CA GLY A 123 9.77 -5.95 -10.12
C GLY A 123 11.25 -5.62 -9.88
N LYS A 124 12.11 -6.37 -10.54
CA LYS A 124 13.56 -6.16 -10.48
C LYS A 124 13.93 -4.87 -11.23
N GLU A 125 15.02 -4.24 -10.80
CA GLU A 125 15.64 -3.11 -11.52
C GLU A 125 14.69 -1.92 -11.76
N GLY A 126 13.67 -1.76 -10.89
CA GLY A 126 12.70 -0.66 -11.00
C GLY A 126 11.54 -0.92 -11.97
N SER A 127 11.42 -2.13 -12.53
CA SER A 127 10.24 -2.50 -13.31
C SER A 127 8.97 -2.49 -12.45
N ILE A 128 7.84 -2.13 -13.04
CA ILE A 128 6.54 -2.06 -12.38
C ILE A 128 5.54 -2.84 -13.21
N TYR A 129 4.74 -3.70 -12.58
CA TYR A 129 3.66 -4.45 -13.23
C TYR A 129 2.37 -4.17 -12.49
N SER A 130 1.27 -3.94 -13.21
CA SER A 130 -0.04 -3.75 -12.59
C SER A 130 -1.12 -4.58 -13.28
N ILE A 131 -2.11 -4.97 -12.48
CA ILE A 131 -3.36 -5.60 -12.93
C ILE A 131 -4.50 -4.74 -12.40
N ASP A 132 -5.28 -4.14 -13.28
CA ASP A 132 -6.49 -3.38 -12.97
C ASP A 132 -7.71 -4.21 -13.36
N GLN A 133 -8.37 -4.77 -12.35
CA GLN A 133 -9.59 -5.56 -12.48
C GLN A 133 -10.79 -4.63 -12.32
N LYS A 134 -11.59 -4.48 -13.39
CA LYS A 134 -12.76 -3.60 -13.39
C LYS A 134 -13.98 -4.33 -12.83
N GLN A 135 -14.80 -3.63 -12.04
CA GLN A 135 -16.06 -4.19 -11.54
C GLN A 135 -17.03 -4.54 -12.68
N ILE A 136 -17.06 -3.71 -13.72
CA ILE A 136 -17.90 -3.89 -14.92
C ILE A 136 -17.39 -4.99 -15.87
N GLY A 137 -16.36 -5.74 -15.47
CA GLY A 137 -15.71 -6.74 -16.29
C GLY A 137 -14.49 -6.19 -17.05
N GLY A 138 -13.65 -7.12 -17.50
CA GLY A 138 -12.38 -6.82 -18.15
C GLY A 138 -11.22 -6.62 -17.17
N ILE A 139 -10.02 -6.85 -17.68
CA ILE A 139 -8.77 -6.80 -16.92
C ILE A 139 -7.72 -6.07 -17.77
N ILE A 140 -7.10 -5.05 -17.20
CA ILE A 140 -5.99 -4.34 -17.83
C ILE A 140 -4.70 -4.77 -17.14
N PHE A 141 -3.74 -5.24 -17.93
CA PHE A 141 -2.37 -5.51 -17.51
C PHE A 141 -1.49 -4.38 -18.04
N GLN A 142 -0.65 -3.79 -17.20
CA GLN A 142 0.30 -2.76 -17.62
C GLN A 142 1.68 -3.05 -17.04
N ALA A 143 2.73 -2.67 -17.77
CA ALA A 143 4.09 -2.71 -17.26
C ALA A 143 4.89 -1.50 -17.72
N TRP A 144 5.82 -1.09 -16.86
CA TRP A 144 6.87 -0.11 -17.13
C TRP A 144 8.20 -0.77 -16.83
N ILE A 145 9.06 -0.88 -17.83
CA ILE A 145 10.33 -1.60 -17.75
C ILE A 145 11.46 -0.64 -18.11
N PRO A 146 12.31 -0.26 -17.15
CA PRO A 146 13.52 0.50 -17.42
C PRO A 146 14.51 -0.35 -18.24
N GLU A 147 14.98 0.18 -19.37
CA GLU A 147 16.00 -0.46 -20.21
C GLU A 147 16.82 0.62 -20.92
N ASN A 148 18.15 0.52 -20.90
CA ASN A 148 19.06 1.45 -21.60
C ASN A 148 18.80 2.95 -21.31
N ASN A 149 18.50 3.31 -20.06
CA ASN A 149 18.11 4.66 -19.61
C ASN A 149 16.77 5.20 -20.17
N GLU A 150 15.95 4.34 -20.79
CA GLU A 150 14.59 4.65 -21.20
C GLU A 150 13.59 3.78 -20.43
N ILE A 151 12.32 4.20 -20.37
CA ILE A 151 11.24 3.40 -19.80
C ILE A 151 10.38 2.90 -20.96
N LYS A 152 10.40 1.59 -21.20
CA LYS A 152 9.47 0.94 -22.14
C LYS A 152 8.17 0.66 -21.41
N GLU A 153 7.05 1.00 -22.02
CA GLU A 153 5.72 0.71 -21.48
C GLU A 153 4.93 -0.24 -22.37
N GLY A 154 4.04 -1.01 -21.75
CA GLY A 154 3.15 -1.92 -22.46
C GLY A 154 1.85 -2.09 -21.71
N LEU A 155 0.78 -2.33 -22.46
CA LEU A 155 -0.56 -2.55 -21.97
C LEU A 155 -1.23 -3.68 -22.74
N VAL A 156 -1.91 -4.56 -22.02
CA VAL A 156 -2.82 -5.58 -22.55
C VAL A 156 -4.16 -5.41 -21.85
N TRP A 157 -5.22 -5.16 -22.61
CA TRP A 157 -6.59 -5.09 -22.09
C TRP A 157 -7.38 -6.29 -22.58
N LEU A 158 -7.75 -7.16 -21.64
CA LEU A 158 -8.78 -8.17 -21.84
C LEU A 158 -10.14 -7.53 -21.60
N HIS A 159 -10.92 -7.35 -22.65
CA HIS A 159 -12.25 -6.76 -22.59
C HIS A 159 -13.26 -7.73 -21.95
N PRO A 160 -14.40 -7.23 -21.44
CA PRO A 160 -15.44 -8.08 -20.86
C PRO A 160 -16.01 -9.13 -21.81
N ASP A 161 -15.96 -8.88 -23.12
CA ASP A 161 -16.44 -9.76 -24.18
C ASP A 161 -15.39 -10.80 -24.65
N GLY A 162 -14.19 -10.78 -24.06
CA GLY A 162 -13.08 -11.66 -24.39
C GLY A 162 -12.18 -11.16 -25.51
N GLU A 163 -12.46 -9.98 -26.10
CA GLU A 163 -11.51 -9.35 -27.02
C GLU A 163 -10.24 -8.89 -26.29
N VAL A 164 -9.12 -8.84 -27.01
CA VAL A 164 -7.85 -8.35 -26.47
C VAL A 164 -7.33 -7.19 -27.29
N SER A 165 -7.07 -6.09 -26.61
CA SER A 165 -6.36 -4.93 -27.17
C SER A 165 -4.98 -4.83 -26.56
N THR A 166 -3.98 -4.45 -27.36
CA THR A 166 -2.61 -4.24 -26.90
C THR A 166 -2.11 -2.86 -27.33
N HIS A 167 -1.23 -2.27 -26.52
CA HIS A 167 -0.60 -0.99 -26.81
C HIS A 167 0.81 -0.94 -26.21
N GLY A 168 1.71 -0.17 -26.84
CA GLY A 168 3.08 0.04 -26.35
C GLY A 168 4.13 -0.88 -26.99
N HIS A 169 5.24 -1.06 -26.30
CA HIS A 169 6.42 -1.76 -26.80
C HIS A 169 6.18 -3.27 -26.90
N LYS A 170 6.48 -3.88 -28.05
CA LYS A 170 6.18 -5.29 -28.36
C LYS A 170 6.76 -6.27 -27.33
N GLU A 171 8.01 -6.05 -26.91
CA GLU A 171 8.68 -6.89 -25.90
C GLU A 171 7.97 -6.84 -24.54
N VAL A 172 7.50 -5.65 -24.13
CA VAL A 172 6.77 -5.48 -22.86
C VAL A 172 5.39 -6.16 -22.95
N ILE A 173 4.72 -6.07 -24.10
CA ILE A 173 3.47 -6.79 -24.35
C ILE A 173 3.70 -8.30 -24.23
N LEU A 174 4.73 -8.86 -24.86
CA LEU A 174 5.05 -10.28 -24.76
C LEU A 174 5.36 -10.71 -23.32
N GLU A 175 6.08 -9.87 -22.57
CA GLU A 175 6.34 -10.11 -21.15
C GLU A 175 5.04 -10.13 -20.33
N LEU A 176 4.14 -9.17 -20.54
CA LEU A 176 2.83 -9.13 -19.87
C LEU A 176 2.02 -10.40 -20.13
N LEU A 177 1.97 -10.85 -21.39
CA LEU A 177 1.26 -12.07 -21.77
C LEU A 177 1.87 -13.31 -21.11
N ASN A 178 3.19 -13.40 -21.02
CA ASN A 178 3.86 -14.50 -20.35
C ASN A 178 3.62 -14.47 -18.82
N LYS A 179 3.75 -13.29 -18.21
CA LYS A 179 3.60 -13.10 -16.76
C LYS A 179 2.16 -13.39 -16.30
N PHE A 180 1.18 -12.99 -17.09
CA PHE A 180 -0.25 -13.08 -16.75
C PHE A 180 -1.01 -14.12 -17.58
N HIS A 181 -0.31 -15.09 -18.18
CA HIS A 181 -0.89 -16.13 -19.05
C HIS A 181 -2.11 -16.84 -18.45
N ARG A 182 -2.16 -17.01 -17.12
CA ARG A 182 -3.28 -17.66 -16.43
C ARG A 182 -4.61 -16.91 -16.57
N PHE A 183 -4.57 -15.60 -16.78
CA PHE A 183 -5.76 -14.78 -17.02
C PHE A 183 -6.20 -14.78 -18.49
N LEU A 184 -5.37 -15.33 -19.38
CA LEU A 184 -5.53 -15.29 -20.83
C LEU A 184 -5.73 -16.68 -21.43
N ASP A 185 -5.97 -17.69 -20.59
CA ASP A 185 -6.20 -19.05 -21.04
C ASP A 185 -7.43 -19.10 -21.97
N GLY A 186 -7.27 -19.70 -23.14
CA GLY A 186 -8.29 -19.75 -24.20
C GLY A 186 -8.42 -18.48 -25.07
N VAL A 187 -7.68 -17.40 -24.79
CA VAL A 187 -7.75 -16.14 -25.53
C VAL A 187 -6.65 -16.06 -26.59
N ARG A 188 -7.02 -15.80 -27.86
CA ARG A 188 -6.05 -15.61 -28.94
C ARG A 188 -5.55 -14.17 -28.97
N VAL A 189 -4.30 -13.95 -28.61
CA VAL A 189 -3.65 -12.64 -28.69
C VAL A 189 -2.73 -12.60 -29.91
N ASN A 190 -3.02 -11.69 -30.85
CA ASN A 190 -2.12 -11.40 -31.97
C ASN A 190 -1.20 -10.23 -31.56
N VAL A 191 0.13 -10.46 -31.56
CA VAL A 191 1.16 -9.48 -31.15
C VAL A 191 2.18 -9.23 -32.25
#